data_AF-A0A532TB57-F1
#
_entry.id   AF-A0A532TB57-F1
#
_cell.length_a   1.000
_cell.length_b   1.000
_cell.length_c   1.000
_cell.angle_alpha   90.00
_cell.angle_beta   90.00
_cell.angle_gamma   90.00
#
_symmetry.space_group_name_H-M   'P 1'
#
loop_
_entity.id
_entity.type
_entity.pdbx_description
1 polymer ?
#
loop_
_entity_poly.entity_id
_entity_poly.type
_entity_poly.pdbx_seq_one_letter_code
_entity_poly.pdbx_strand_id
1 'polypeptide(L)'
;MAFPLLKRLTEVGDPLAVKVFKEEIVKRLGSGYPSVITYLLKEKYTDYISRQDLFYSLLEPKEAEVILELEAFLGETTKIDDIKEYEEDERMSITIENKKIVRLQVVGCGLKYLPENLIKLTHLKHLYLNGNDFRNLPKWIGDLKALETLALRSCDLESIPGSICNLKRLEKLNLVNNYLTELPISIGNLVNLKELNCGGNELEELPKSIGLLKYLEELYLNGNVIKELPDSLGNLSNLKQLVLELNKLKSLPDTVHNLINLEKLDIDGNYFKNIPNFVLDLPKIKELKIDSNLLETVSDDMKRQLDSRHIYIGD
;
A
#
# COMPACT_ATOMS: atom_id res chain seq x y z
N MET A 1 5.29 -20.90 38.84
CA MET A 1 5.80 -20.44 40.15
C MET A 1 7.24 -19.94 40.13
N ALA A 2 8.15 -20.52 39.34
CA ALA A 2 9.57 -20.09 39.33
C ALA A 2 9.82 -18.67 38.73
N PHE A 3 9.04 -18.26 37.73
CA PHE A 3 9.29 -17.00 37.00
C PHE A 3 9.06 -15.73 37.85
N PRO A 4 7.97 -15.61 38.64
CA PRO A 4 7.81 -14.52 39.59
C PRO A 4 8.86 -14.50 40.70
N LEU A 5 9.36 -15.67 41.11
CA LEU A 5 10.45 -15.77 42.10
C LEU A 5 11.78 -15.26 41.51
N LEU A 6 12.11 -15.65 40.28
CA LEU A 6 13.27 -15.12 39.56
C LEU A 6 13.17 -13.60 39.36
N LYS A 7 11.98 -13.07 39.08
CA LYS A 7 11.75 -11.61 39.01
C LYS A 7 12.14 -10.93 40.32
N ARG A 8 11.63 -11.42 41.45
CA ARG A 8 11.94 -10.87 42.78
C ARG A 8 13.44 -10.92 43.09
N LEU A 9 14.11 -12.03 42.76
CA LEU A 9 15.55 -12.18 42.94
C LEU A 9 16.35 -11.22 42.04
N THR A 10 15.86 -10.98 40.82
CA THR A 10 16.43 -9.98 39.89
C THR A 10 16.25 -8.56 40.44
N GLU A 11 15.09 -8.23 41.00
CA GLU A 11 14.78 -6.92 41.58
C GLU A 11 15.62 -6.58 42.81
N VAL A 12 16.03 -7.59 43.59
CA VAL A 12 16.96 -7.40 44.73
C VAL A 12 18.44 -7.44 44.31
N GLY A 13 18.73 -7.58 43.02
CA GLY A 13 20.08 -7.43 42.46
C GLY A 13 20.96 -8.68 42.50
N ASP A 14 20.40 -9.89 42.63
CA ASP A 14 21.19 -11.12 42.54
C ASP A 14 21.77 -11.30 41.13
N PRO A 15 23.11 -11.31 40.94
CA PRO A 15 23.71 -11.32 39.60
C PRO A 15 23.40 -12.59 38.80
N LEU A 16 23.26 -13.74 39.47
CA LEU A 16 22.95 -15.00 38.82
C LEU A 16 21.47 -15.02 38.41
N ALA A 17 20.58 -14.53 39.27
CA ALA A 17 19.16 -14.39 38.96
C ALA A 17 18.95 -13.44 37.78
N VAL A 18 19.64 -12.29 37.73
CA VAL A 18 19.57 -11.34 36.61
C VAL A 18 19.95 -12.04 35.30
N LYS A 19 21.05 -12.79 35.27
CA LYS A 19 21.50 -13.51 34.07
C LYS A 19 20.49 -14.56 33.64
N VAL A 20 20.11 -15.47 34.55
CA VAL A 20 19.20 -16.57 34.25
C VAL A 20 17.81 -16.05 33.85
N PHE A 21 17.37 -14.95 34.45
CA PHE A 21 16.08 -14.35 34.13
C PHE A 21 16.05 -13.84 32.69
N LYS A 22 17.09 -13.11 32.25
CA LYS A 22 17.21 -12.65 30.86
C LYS A 22 17.24 -13.80 29.87
N GLU A 23 18.06 -14.83 30.13
CA GLU A 23 18.15 -16.02 29.27
C GLU A 23 16.82 -16.75 29.16
N GLU A 24 16.09 -16.89 30.26
CA GLU A 24 14.80 -17.58 30.28
C GLU A 24 13.68 -16.74 29.63
N ILE A 25 13.75 -15.40 29.71
CA ILE A 25 12.85 -14.52 28.94
C ILE A 25 13.08 -14.74 27.44
N VAL A 26 14.32 -14.63 26.96
CA VAL A 26 14.70 -14.83 25.54
C VAL A 26 14.25 -16.20 25.04
N LYS A 27 14.59 -17.26 25.79
CA LYS A 27 14.21 -18.64 25.45
C LYS A 27 12.69 -18.83 25.33
N ARG A 28 11.92 -18.19 26.20
CA ARG A 28 10.45 -18.29 26.18
C ARG A 28 9.81 -17.44 25.09
N LEU A 29 10.39 -16.29 24.76
CA LEU A 29 9.96 -15.50 23.60
C LEU A 29 10.19 -16.30 22.31
N GLY A 30 11.37 -16.90 22.15
CA GLY A 30 11.72 -17.77 21.02
C GLY A 30 11.03 -19.15 21.00
N SER A 31 10.14 -19.43 21.95
CA SER A 31 9.43 -20.71 22.01
C SER A 31 8.32 -20.87 20.97
N GLY A 32 7.90 -19.76 20.32
CA GLY A 32 6.86 -19.76 19.30
C GLY A 32 5.42 -19.93 19.82
N TYR A 33 5.21 -20.03 21.13
CA TYR A 33 3.87 -20.18 21.73
C TYR A 33 3.22 -18.81 22.01
N PRO A 34 2.13 -18.43 21.31
CA PRO A 34 1.54 -17.08 21.42
C PRO A 34 1.04 -16.73 22.83
N SER A 35 0.54 -17.71 23.59
CA SER A 35 0.08 -17.53 24.97
C SER A 35 1.22 -17.17 25.93
N VAL A 36 2.41 -17.71 25.70
CA VAL A 36 3.62 -17.42 26.48
C VAL A 36 4.13 -16.02 26.16
N ILE A 37 4.22 -15.68 24.87
CA ILE A 37 4.66 -14.34 24.42
C ILE A 37 3.71 -13.25 24.96
N THR A 38 2.40 -13.47 24.83
CA THR A 38 1.38 -12.53 25.34
C THR A 38 1.49 -12.33 26.84
N TYR A 39 1.71 -13.40 27.61
CA TYR A 39 1.95 -13.31 29.05
C TYR A 39 3.20 -12.49 29.38
N LEU A 40 4.31 -12.73 28.66
CA LEU A 40 5.56 -12.02 28.88
C LEU A 40 5.46 -10.51 28.61
N LEU A 41 4.76 -10.14 27.53
CA LEU A 41 4.50 -8.74 27.18
C LEU A 41 3.55 -8.08 28.19
N LYS A 42 2.43 -8.73 28.53
CA LYS A 42 1.41 -8.19 29.44
C LYS A 42 1.97 -7.90 30.83
N GLU A 43 2.80 -8.80 31.35
CA GLU A 43 3.41 -8.69 32.67
C GLU A 43 4.73 -7.88 32.66
N LYS A 44 5.07 -7.28 31.50
CA LYS A 44 6.26 -6.43 31.30
C LYS A 44 7.59 -7.12 31.63
N TYR A 45 7.69 -8.43 31.40
CA TYR A 45 8.94 -9.16 31.59
C TYR A 45 9.99 -8.81 30.53
N THR A 46 9.55 -8.34 29.37
CA THR A 46 10.43 -7.91 28.27
C THR A 46 11.26 -6.66 28.61
N ASP A 47 10.87 -5.90 29.63
CA ASP A 47 11.60 -4.69 30.08
C ASP A 47 13.00 -5.03 30.66
N TYR A 48 13.26 -6.31 30.97
CA TYR A 48 14.52 -6.78 31.54
C TYR A 48 15.56 -7.23 30.50
N ILE A 49 15.19 -7.34 29.22
CA ILE A 49 16.10 -7.72 28.14
C ILE A 49 16.34 -6.54 27.20
N SER A 50 17.43 -6.58 26.42
CA SER A 50 17.72 -5.50 25.47
C SER A 50 16.71 -5.49 24.32
N ARG A 51 16.60 -4.34 23.64
CA ARG A 51 15.77 -4.21 22.42
C ARG A 51 16.19 -5.20 21.34
N GLN A 52 17.51 -5.41 21.22
CA GLN A 52 18.11 -6.37 20.31
C GLN A 52 17.69 -7.80 20.65
N ASP A 53 17.86 -8.22 21.91
CA ASP A 53 17.48 -9.56 22.35
C ASP A 53 15.98 -9.83 22.14
N LEU A 54 15.14 -8.82 22.39
CA LEU A 54 13.70 -8.91 22.20
C LEU A 54 13.33 -9.19 20.73
N PHE A 55 13.87 -8.43 19.78
CA PHE A 55 13.54 -8.61 18.36
C PHE A 55 14.12 -9.91 17.79
N TYR A 56 15.36 -10.26 18.09
CA TYR A 56 15.93 -11.55 17.67
C TYR A 56 15.22 -12.77 18.29
N SER A 57 14.46 -12.57 19.37
CA SER A 57 13.62 -13.63 19.95
C SER A 57 12.23 -13.74 19.32
N LEU A 58 11.73 -12.66 18.71
CA LEU A 58 10.33 -12.57 18.22
C LEU A 58 10.21 -12.67 16.70
N LEU A 59 11.29 -12.36 15.98
CA LEU A 59 11.30 -12.18 14.54
C LEU A 59 12.33 -13.07 13.87
N GLU A 60 12.21 -13.21 12.56
CA GLU A 60 13.27 -13.78 11.77
C GLU A 60 14.53 -12.88 11.87
N PRO A 61 15.76 -13.45 11.89
CA PRO A 61 16.97 -12.66 12.11
C PRO A 61 17.13 -11.47 11.16
N LYS A 62 16.70 -11.61 9.90
CA LYS A 62 16.71 -10.54 8.90
C LYS A 62 15.71 -9.43 9.20
N GLU A 63 14.52 -9.78 9.69
CA GLU A 63 13.50 -8.82 10.10
C GLU A 63 13.96 -8.04 11.33
N ALA A 64 14.56 -8.72 12.31
CA ALA A 64 15.14 -8.09 13.50
C ALA A 64 16.28 -7.11 13.16
N GLU A 65 17.19 -7.50 12.25
CA GLU A 65 18.29 -6.66 11.79
C GLU A 65 17.78 -5.36 11.14
N VAL A 66 16.84 -5.47 10.20
CA VAL A 66 16.24 -4.32 9.51
C VAL A 66 15.55 -3.38 10.49
N ILE A 67 14.76 -3.91 11.43
CA ILE A 67 14.06 -3.09 12.42
C ILE A 67 15.06 -2.38 13.34
N LEU A 68 16.11 -3.06 13.78
CA LEU A 68 17.16 -2.46 14.61
C LEU A 68 17.95 -1.39 13.84
N GLU A 69 18.22 -1.60 12.56
CA GLU A 69 18.90 -0.62 11.70
C GLU A 69 18.03 0.63 11.50
N LEU A 70 16.74 0.43 11.20
CA LEU A 70 15.77 1.52 11.14
C LEU A 70 15.68 2.25 12.49
N GLU A 71 15.62 1.54 13.61
CA GLU A 71 15.56 2.14 14.95
C GLU A 71 16.83 2.91 15.32
N ALA A 72 18.02 2.37 15.01
CA ALA A 72 19.30 3.04 15.22
C ALA A 72 19.38 4.34 14.42
N PHE A 73 18.99 4.29 13.14
CA PHE A 73 18.97 5.45 12.27
C PHE A 73 17.98 6.54 12.72
N LEU A 74 16.82 6.14 13.24
CA LEU A 74 15.78 7.05 13.75
C LEU A 74 16.08 7.60 15.16
N GLY A 75 17.05 7.02 15.86
CA GLY A 75 17.49 7.41 17.20
C GLY A 75 18.56 8.49 17.21
N GLU A 76 19.30 8.68 16.11
CA GLU A 76 20.42 9.61 16.03
C GLU A 76 20.13 10.81 15.11
N THR A 77 20.51 12.02 15.54
CA THR A 77 20.54 13.19 14.65
C THR A 77 21.83 13.17 13.84
N THR A 78 21.83 12.44 12.73
CA THR A 78 22.99 12.41 11.83
C THR A 78 22.93 13.59 10.85
N LYS A 79 23.99 14.43 10.84
CA LYS A 79 24.28 15.26 9.67
C LYS A 79 24.84 14.33 8.60
N ILE A 80 24.21 14.28 7.45
CA ILE A 80 24.66 13.48 6.32
C ILE A 80 24.64 14.39 5.11
N ASP A 81 25.82 14.64 4.57
CA ASP A 81 26.05 15.32 3.31
C ASP A 81 25.75 14.35 2.15
N ASP A 82 25.08 14.88 1.14
CA ASP A 82 24.82 14.36 -0.22
C ASP A 82 25.02 12.85 -0.44
N ILE A 83 24.00 12.04 -0.12
CA ILE A 83 23.89 10.66 -0.60
C ILE A 83 23.10 10.69 -1.92
N LYS A 84 23.73 10.14 -2.97
CA LYS A 84 23.23 10.10 -4.34
C LYS A 84 21.90 9.33 -4.45
N GLU A 85 21.01 9.90 -5.25
CA GLU A 85 19.78 9.24 -5.70
C GLU A 85 20.12 8.02 -6.58
N TYR A 86 19.28 6.98 -6.46
CA TYR A 86 19.23 5.78 -7.31
C TYR A 86 20.28 4.69 -7.03
N GLU A 87 19.95 3.81 -6.09
CA GLU A 87 20.19 2.38 -6.31
C GLU A 87 18.84 1.66 -6.22
N GLU A 88 18.34 1.22 -7.38
CA GLU A 88 17.14 0.37 -7.51
C GLU A 88 17.37 -1.06 -7.02
N ASP A 89 18.63 -1.44 -6.76
CA ASP A 89 19.04 -2.78 -6.32
C ASP A 89 19.12 -2.96 -4.78
N GLU A 90 19.01 -1.87 -4.01
CA GLU A 90 19.12 -1.97 -2.55
C GLU A 90 17.75 -2.21 -1.89
N ARG A 91 17.68 -3.28 -1.10
CA ARG A 91 16.51 -3.60 -0.25
C ARG A 91 16.18 -2.45 0.69
N MET A 92 17.17 -1.67 1.11
CA MET A 92 16.97 -0.50 1.96
C MET A 92 17.75 0.68 1.42
N SER A 93 17.10 1.83 1.28
CA SER A 93 17.80 3.07 0.94
C SER A 93 17.09 4.28 1.54
N ILE A 94 17.87 5.32 1.81
CA ILE A 94 17.40 6.55 2.46
C ILE A 94 17.93 7.75 1.68
N THR A 95 17.07 8.73 1.42
CA THR A 95 17.49 10.02 0.85
C THR A 95 17.24 11.12 1.86
N ILE A 96 18.25 11.98 2.02
CA ILE A 96 18.24 13.09 2.96
C ILE A 96 18.37 14.38 2.17
N GLU A 97 17.43 15.30 2.37
CA GLU A 97 17.48 16.67 1.84
C GLU A 97 17.45 17.64 3.02
N ASN A 98 18.31 18.67 3.02
CA ASN A 98 18.30 19.72 4.05
C ASN A 98 18.33 19.17 5.49
N LYS A 99 19.11 18.10 5.72
CA LYS A 99 19.21 17.38 7.01
C LYS A 99 17.89 16.75 7.48
N LYS A 100 17.01 16.41 6.54
CA LYS A 100 15.74 15.71 6.80
C LYS A 100 15.63 14.51 5.88
N ILE A 101 15.19 13.39 6.42
CA ILE A 101 14.89 12.19 5.63
C ILE A 101 13.63 12.47 4.83
N VAL A 102 13.76 12.46 3.50
CA VAL A 102 12.66 12.72 2.56
C VAL A 102 12.23 11.46 1.82
N ARG A 103 13.10 10.44 1.73
CA ARG A 103 12.78 9.14 1.15
C ARG A 103 13.26 8.03 2.05
N LEU A 104 12.43 7.01 2.20
CA LEU A 104 12.75 5.75 2.86
C LEU A 104 12.25 4.61 1.99
N GLN A 105 13.15 3.70 1.65
CA GLN A 105 12.85 2.45 0.97
C GLN A 105 13.23 1.29 1.88
N VAL A 106 12.31 0.34 2.04
CA VAL A 106 12.51 -0.95 2.71
C VAL A 106 11.69 -2.00 1.95
N VAL A 107 12.32 -2.72 1.04
CA VAL A 107 11.66 -3.58 0.04
C VAL A 107 12.17 -5.02 0.16
N GLY A 108 11.26 -5.99 0.18
CA GLY A 108 11.65 -7.41 0.16
C GLY A 108 12.32 -7.90 1.44
N CYS A 109 12.06 -7.25 2.58
CA CYS A 109 12.70 -7.56 3.86
C CYS A 109 11.88 -8.54 4.72
N GLY A 110 10.66 -8.91 4.30
CA GLY A 110 9.76 -9.77 5.09
C GLY A 110 9.28 -9.10 6.37
N LEU A 111 9.20 -7.76 6.38
CA LEU A 111 8.73 -7.03 7.56
C LEU A 111 7.25 -7.29 7.80
N LYS A 112 6.89 -7.68 9.03
CA LYS A 112 5.48 -7.86 9.41
C LYS A 112 4.87 -6.60 10.04
N TYR A 113 5.70 -5.66 10.47
CA TYR A 113 5.25 -4.40 11.04
C TYR A 113 6.26 -3.29 10.81
N LEU A 114 5.75 -2.06 10.80
CA LEU A 114 6.56 -0.85 10.80
C LEU A 114 6.82 -0.40 12.25
N PRO A 115 8.06 -0.07 12.62
CA PRO A 115 8.35 0.42 13.96
C PRO A 115 7.74 1.83 14.16
N GLU A 116 7.15 2.07 15.34
CA GLU A 116 6.36 3.27 15.63
C GLU A 116 7.18 4.57 15.57
N ASN A 117 8.49 4.48 15.79
CA ASN A 117 9.39 5.62 15.70
C ASN A 117 9.46 6.26 14.29
N LEU A 118 9.04 5.55 13.23
CA LEU A 118 8.93 6.10 11.88
C LEU A 118 7.96 7.30 11.81
N ILE A 119 7.02 7.41 12.75
CA ILE A 119 6.14 8.59 12.88
C ILE A 119 6.94 9.91 13.01
N LYS A 120 8.18 9.85 13.52
CA LYS A 120 9.05 11.02 13.69
C LYS A 120 9.56 11.58 12.36
N LEU A 121 9.47 10.81 11.28
CA LEU A 121 9.87 11.21 9.92
C LEU A 121 8.85 12.16 9.29
N THR A 122 8.56 13.27 9.96
CA THR A 122 7.56 14.26 9.58
C THR A 122 7.81 14.96 8.24
N HIS A 123 9.01 14.82 7.68
CA HIS A 123 9.42 15.40 6.39
C HIS A 123 9.48 14.35 5.27
N LEU A 124 9.12 13.10 5.55
CA LEU A 124 9.14 12.03 4.57
C LEU A 124 8.13 12.31 3.47
N LYS A 125 8.63 12.40 2.23
CA LYS A 125 7.84 12.58 1.01
C LYS A 125 7.60 11.26 0.29
N HIS A 126 8.56 10.34 0.31
CA HIS A 126 8.45 9.08 -0.44
C HIS A 126 8.74 7.89 0.46
N LEU A 127 7.78 6.97 0.55
CA LEU A 127 7.89 5.76 1.35
C LEU A 127 7.62 4.53 0.48
N TYR A 128 8.64 3.71 0.28
CA TYR A 128 8.60 2.49 -0.53
C TYR A 128 8.75 1.28 0.37
N LEU A 129 7.72 0.45 0.44
CA LEU A 129 7.61 -0.66 1.39
C LEU A 129 7.26 -1.99 0.71
N ASN A 130 7.47 -2.08 -0.60
CA ASN A 130 7.03 -3.20 -1.43
C ASN A 130 7.60 -4.56 -0.97
N GLY A 131 6.87 -5.66 -1.16
CA GLY A 131 7.37 -7.01 -0.91
C GLY A 131 7.66 -7.33 0.56
N ASN A 132 6.88 -6.77 1.48
CA ASN A 132 6.93 -7.10 2.91
C ASN A 132 5.64 -7.83 3.31
N ASP A 133 5.51 -8.27 4.57
CA ASP A 133 4.43 -9.17 4.99
C ASP A 133 3.51 -8.49 6.03
N PHE A 134 3.13 -7.23 5.79
CA PHE A 134 2.51 -6.40 6.82
C PHE A 134 1.12 -6.87 7.27
N ARG A 135 0.30 -7.39 6.34
CA ARG A 135 -1.15 -7.65 6.52
C ARG A 135 -2.02 -6.44 6.85
N ASN A 136 -1.56 -5.56 7.73
CA ASN A 136 -2.21 -4.32 8.14
C ASN A 136 -1.18 -3.22 8.34
N LEU A 137 -1.54 -1.98 8.01
CA LEU A 137 -0.71 -0.82 8.29
C LEU A 137 -1.11 -0.14 9.60
N PRO A 138 -0.13 0.43 10.33
CA PRO A 138 -0.43 1.17 11.54
C PRO A 138 -1.16 2.48 11.23
N LYS A 139 -2.09 2.87 12.11
CA LYS A 139 -2.87 4.10 11.93
C LYS A 139 -2.02 5.37 11.82
N TRP A 140 -0.87 5.41 12.49
CA TRP A 140 0.04 6.55 12.45
C TRP A 140 0.63 6.82 11.07
N ILE A 141 0.51 5.90 10.10
CA ILE A 141 0.94 6.15 8.72
C ILE A 141 0.29 7.43 8.16
N GLY A 142 -0.95 7.71 8.58
CA GLY A 142 -1.70 8.90 8.22
C GLY A 142 -1.13 10.20 8.78
N ASP A 143 -0.17 10.15 9.70
CA ASP A 143 0.45 11.30 10.35
C ASP A 143 1.73 11.78 9.65
N LEU A 144 2.21 11.05 8.65
CA LEU A 144 3.27 11.48 7.73
C LEU A 144 2.74 12.52 6.73
N LYS A 145 2.31 13.69 7.20
CA LYS A 145 1.58 14.69 6.40
C LYS A 145 2.35 15.25 5.19
N ALA A 146 3.67 15.05 5.15
CA ALA A 146 4.53 15.43 4.03
C ALA A 146 4.52 14.41 2.87
N LEU A 147 3.92 13.23 3.06
CA LEU A 147 4.01 12.13 2.11
C LEU A 147 3.31 12.46 0.78
N GLU A 148 4.07 12.29 -0.31
CA GLU A 148 3.70 12.50 -1.70
C GLU A 148 3.59 11.16 -2.45
N THR A 149 4.42 10.16 -2.08
CA THR A 149 4.39 8.81 -2.65
C THR A 149 4.35 7.75 -1.55
N LEU A 150 3.42 6.81 -1.66
CA LEU A 150 3.36 5.61 -0.83
C LEU A 150 3.23 4.36 -1.72
N ALA A 151 4.23 3.48 -1.66
CA ALA A 151 4.24 2.23 -2.41
C ALA A 151 4.25 1.02 -1.47
N LEU A 152 3.25 0.16 -1.64
CA LEU A 152 2.90 -0.98 -0.79
C LEU A 152 2.54 -2.19 -1.66
N ARG A 153 3.25 -2.37 -2.78
CA ARG A 153 3.01 -3.49 -3.69
C ARG A 153 3.37 -4.80 -2.98
N SER A 154 2.54 -5.84 -3.11
CA SER A 154 2.84 -7.17 -2.57
C SER A 154 3.19 -7.12 -1.08
N CYS A 155 2.28 -6.56 -0.28
CA CYS A 155 2.43 -6.37 1.16
C CYS A 155 1.51 -7.27 2.01
N ASP A 156 0.85 -8.22 1.36
CA ASP A 156 -0.22 -9.07 1.90
C ASP A 156 -1.35 -8.29 2.62
N LEU A 157 -1.58 -7.02 2.25
CA LEU A 157 -2.55 -6.18 2.95
C LEU A 157 -3.97 -6.69 2.77
N GLU A 158 -4.64 -7.00 3.87
CA GLU A 158 -6.07 -7.36 3.91
C GLU A 158 -6.95 -6.11 4.02
N SER A 159 -6.41 -5.03 4.60
CA SER A 159 -7.08 -3.73 4.68
C SER A 159 -6.07 -2.59 4.72
N ILE A 160 -6.54 -1.37 4.40
CA ILE A 160 -5.78 -0.15 4.62
C ILE A 160 -6.48 0.73 5.66
N PRO A 161 -5.74 1.30 6.65
CA PRO A 161 -6.36 2.12 7.67
C PRO A 161 -6.92 3.41 7.07
N GLY A 162 -8.13 3.80 7.47
CA GLY A 162 -8.76 5.04 7.01
C GLY A 162 -7.95 6.32 7.30
N SER A 163 -6.95 6.25 8.19
CA SER A 163 -6.01 7.35 8.43
C SER A 163 -5.11 7.66 7.23
N ILE A 164 -4.91 6.75 6.28
CA ILE A 164 -4.22 7.04 5.01
C ILE A 164 -4.87 8.22 4.29
N CYS A 165 -6.19 8.38 4.40
CA CYS A 165 -6.96 9.48 3.83
C CYS A 165 -6.65 10.86 4.45
N ASN A 166 -5.79 10.92 5.47
CA ASN A 166 -5.26 12.16 6.05
C ASN A 166 -4.03 12.70 5.29
N LEU A 167 -3.45 11.93 4.37
CA LEU A 167 -2.25 12.29 3.61
C LEU A 167 -2.60 13.26 2.47
N LYS A 168 -2.85 14.53 2.82
CA LYS A 168 -3.34 15.54 1.86
C LYS A 168 -2.37 15.88 0.74
N ARG A 169 -1.08 15.56 0.88
CA ARG A 169 -0.06 15.78 -0.14
C ARG A 169 0.18 14.57 -1.02
N LEU A 170 -0.47 13.43 -0.75
CA LEU A 170 -0.24 12.21 -1.48
C LEU A 170 -0.66 12.39 -2.94
N GLU A 171 0.30 12.19 -3.84
CA GLU A 171 0.11 12.24 -5.29
C GLU A 171 0.06 10.84 -5.90
N LYS A 172 0.77 9.87 -5.30
CA LYS A 172 0.85 8.49 -5.78
C LYS A 172 0.62 7.48 -4.67
N LEU A 173 -0.34 6.59 -4.89
CA LEU A 173 -0.64 5.46 -3.99
C LEU A 173 -0.64 4.15 -4.78
N ASN A 174 0.32 3.28 -4.48
CA ASN A 174 0.44 1.96 -5.09
C ASN A 174 0.16 0.87 -4.06
N LEU A 175 -0.90 0.10 -4.31
CA LEU A 175 -1.44 -1.00 -3.51
C LEU A 175 -1.52 -2.30 -4.33
N VAL A 176 -0.73 -2.43 -5.40
CA VAL A 176 -0.77 -3.56 -6.32
C VAL A 176 -0.53 -4.90 -5.61
N ASN A 177 -1.23 -5.96 -6.02
CA ASN A 177 -1.02 -7.32 -5.55
C ASN A 177 -1.14 -7.43 -4.02
N ASN A 178 -2.28 -7.05 -3.47
CA ASN A 178 -2.64 -7.27 -2.06
C ASN A 178 -3.97 -8.04 -1.99
N TYR A 179 -4.58 -8.15 -0.81
CA TYR A 179 -5.85 -8.85 -0.58
C TYR A 179 -6.96 -7.87 -0.17
N LEU A 180 -6.94 -6.65 -0.68
CA LEU A 180 -7.92 -5.62 -0.31
C LEU A 180 -9.29 -5.96 -0.90
N THR A 181 -10.31 -6.03 -0.07
CA THR A 181 -11.71 -6.21 -0.49
C THR A 181 -12.46 -4.89 -0.64
N GLU A 182 -11.99 -3.84 0.04
CA GLU A 182 -12.54 -2.49 -0.04
C GLU A 182 -11.45 -1.41 0.07
N LEU A 183 -11.75 -0.22 -0.44
CA LEU A 183 -11.03 1.01 -0.14
C LEU A 183 -11.77 1.79 0.95
N PRO A 184 -11.07 2.57 1.80
CA PRO A 184 -11.71 3.40 2.79
C PRO A 184 -12.76 4.31 2.16
N ILE A 185 -13.93 4.42 2.79
CA ILE A 185 -15.02 5.28 2.29
C ILE A 185 -14.61 6.74 2.12
N SER A 186 -13.51 7.15 2.75
CA SER A 186 -12.93 8.49 2.67
C SER A 186 -11.76 8.61 1.70
N ILE A 187 -11.53 7.68 0.78
CA ILE A 187 -10.41 7.74 -0.19
C ILE A 187 -10.38 9.07 -0.96
N GLY A 188 -11.55 9.63 -1.27
CA GLY A 188 -11.71 10.96 -1.89
C GLY A 188 -11.08 12.14 -1.14
N ASN A 189 -10.65 11.95 0.10
CA ASN A 189 -9.94 12.94 0.90
C ASN A 189 -8.47 13.13 0.48
N LEU A 190 -7.92 12.27 -0.37
CA LEU A 190 -6.59 12.40 -0.98
C LEU A 190 -6.64 13.42 -2.13
N VAL A 191 -6.90 14.67 -1.78
CA VAL A 191 -7.28 15.74 -2.73
C VAL A 191 -6.21 16.09 -3.76
N ASN A 192 -4.97 15.62 -3.64
CA ASN A 192 -3.88 15.84 -4.60
C ASN A 192 -3.46 14.55 -5.33
N LEU A 193 -4.20 13.45 -5.16
CA LEU A 193 -3.85 12.17 -5.77
C LEU A 193 -3.96 12.25 -7.30
N LYS A 194 -2.89 11.86 -7.97
CA LYS A 194 -2.74 11.80 -9.43
C LYS A 194 -2.74 10.36 -9.94
N GLU A 195 -2.19 9.44 -9.15
CA GLU A 195 -2.08 8.03 -9.50
C GLU A 195 -2.60 7.16 -8.34
N LEU A 196 -3.59 6.33 -8.64
CA LEU A 196 -4.09 5.29 -7.73
C LEU A 196 -3.99 3.94 -8.43
N ASN A 197 -3.15 3.06 -7.88
CA ASN A 197 -3.00 1.72 -8.40
C ASN A 197 -3.40 0.68 -7.35
N CYS A 198 -4.51 0.00 -7.60
CA CYS A 198 -5.05 -1.10 -6.78
C CYS A 198 -5.21 -2.39 -7.59
N GLY A 199 -4.41 -2.58 -8.65
CA GLY A 199 -4.47 -3.79 -9.46
C GLY A 199 -4.10 -5.06 -8.67
N GLY A 200 -4.68 -6.20 -9.01
CA GLY A 200 -4.41 -7.49 -8.32
C GLY A 200 -4.88 -7.48 -6.87
N ASN A 201 -6.14 -7.12 -6.63
CA ASN A 201 -6.77 -7.16 -5.31
C ASN A 201 -8.11 -7.91 -5.40
N GLU A 202 -8.92 -7.86 -4.35
CA GLU A 202 -10.23 -8.51 -4.27
C GLU A 202 -11.36 -7.46 -4.15
N LEU A 203 -11.16 -6.26 -4.72
CA LEU A 203 -12.14 -5.17 -4.61
C LEU A 203 -13.46 -5.56 -5.28
N GLU A 204 -14.55 -5.46 -4.52
CA GLU A 204 -15.91 -5.72 -5.03
C GLU A 204 -16.60 -4.48 -5.59
N GLU A 205 -16.30 -3.32 -5.02
CA GLU A 205 -16.84 -2.02 -5.41
C GLU A 205 -15.84 -0.88 -5.11
N LEU A 206 -16.10 0.31 -5.67
CA LEU A 206 -15.42 1.53 -5.29
C LEU A 206 -16.32 2.42 -4.44
N PRO A 207 -15.80 3.08 -3.39
CA PRO A 207 -16.58 4.05 -2.64
C PRO A 207 -16.94 5.25 -3.52
N LYS A 208 -18.15 5.81 -3.34
CA LYS A 208 -18.60 7.02 -4.07
C LYS A 208 -17.65 8.22 -3.92
N SER A 209 -16.85 8.25 -2.87
CA SER A 209 -15.86 9.31 -2.66
C SER A 209 -14.72 9.29 -3.69
N ILE A 210 -14.56 8.22 -4.48
CA ILE A 210 -13.57 8.17 -5.57
C ILE A 210 -13.73 9.38 -6.50
N GLY A 211 -14.97 9.81 -6.78
CA GLY A 211 -15.27 10.98 -7.62
C GLY A 211 -14.83 12.33 -7.06
N LEU A 212 -14.27 12.37 -5.84
CA LEU A 212 -13.70 13.60 -5.26
C LEU A 212 -12.22 13.79 -5.61
N LEU A 213 -11.57 12.79 -6.20
CA LEU A 213 -10.15 12.84 -6.60
C LEU A 213 -9.96 13.65 -7.89
N LYS A 214 -10.18 14.96 -7.80
CA LYS A 214 -10.23 15.86 -8.98
C LYS A 214 -8.95 15.92 -9.81
N TYR A 215 -7.80 15.56 -9.24
CA TYR A 215 -6.51 15.55 -9.94
C TYR A 215 -6.07 14.15 -10.39
N LEU A 216 -6.91 13.13 -10.23
CA LEU A 216 -6.57 11.77 -10.61
C LEU A 216 -6.42 11.70 -12.14
N GLU A 217 -5.26 11.26 -12.59
CA GLU A 217 -4.90 11.09 -13.99
C GLU A 217 -4.87 9.60 -14.36
N GLU A 218 -4.49 8.73 -13.43
CA GLU A 218 -4.33 7.30 -13.67
C GLU A 218 -5.01 6.49 -12.57
N LEU A 219 -5.90 5.59 -12.99
CA LEU A 219 -6.62 4.66 -12.12
C LEU A 219 -6.48 3.23 -12.63
N TYR A 220 -5.75 2.41 -11.88
CA TYR A 220 -5.54 1.00 -12.18
C TYR A 220 -6.29 0.13 -11.18
N LEU A 221 -7.20 -0.69 -11.70
CA LEU A 221 -8.09 -1.58 -10.97
C LEU A 221 -8.11 -2.98 -11.60
N ASN A 222 -7.12 -3.30 -12.44
CA ASN A 222 -7.03 -4.57 -13.14
C ASN A 222 -6.95 -5.76 -12.18
N GLY A 223 -7.51 -6.91 -12.53
CA GLY A 223 -7.43 -8.11 -11.69
C GLY A 223 -8.11 -7.93 -10.33
N ASN A 224 -9.36 -7.47 -10.34
CA ASN A 224 -10.22 -7.37 -9.17
C ASN A 224 -11.53 -8.15 -9.41
N VAL A 225 -12.52 -8.02 -8.52
CA VAL A 225 -13.83 -8.68 -8.66
C VAL A 225 -14.98 -7.67 -8.78
N ILE A 226 -14.69 -6.48 -9.30
CA ILE A 226 -15.63 -5.36 -9.38
C ILE A 226 -16.77 -5.70 -10.35
N LYS A 227 -18.01 -5.57 -9.88
CA LYS A 227 -19.22 -5.83 -10.69
C LYS A 227 -19.82 -4.57 -11.28
N GLU A 228 -19.71 -3.46 -10.55
CA GLU A 228 -20.26 -2.16 -10.91
C GLU A 228 -19.33 -1.05 -10.44
N LEU A 229 -19.33 0.07 -11.15
CA LEU A 229 -18.60 1.29 -10.78
C LEU A 229 -19.61 2.37 -10.40
N PRO A 230 -19.32 3.23 -9.41
CA PRO A 230 -20.23 4.28 -9.00
C PRO A 230 -20.31 5.40 -10.04
N ASP A 231 -21.48 6.02 -10.21
CA ASP A 231 -21.68 7.20 -11.09
C ASP A 231 -20.71 8.35 -10.79
N SER A 232 -20.23 8.45 -9.55
CA SER A 232 -19.23 9.43 -9.16
C SER A 232 -17.91 9.29 -9.93
N LEU A 233 -17.63 8.14 -10.56
CA LEU A 233 -16.45 7.95 -11.39
C LEU A 233 -16.39 8.98 -12.53
N GLY A 234 -17.54 9.37 -13.08
CA GLY A 234 -17.61 10.40 -14.13
C GLY A 234 -17.15 11.80 -13.70
N ASN A 235 -16.96 12.05 -12.40
CA ASN A 235 -16.43 13.32 -11.89
C ASN A 235 -14.90 13.44 -12.03
N LEU A 236 -14.20 12.37 -12.42
CA LEU A 236 -12.75 12.33 -12.59
C LEU A 236 -12.31 13.00 -13.91
N SER A 237 -12.63 14.28 -14.07
CA SER A 237 -12.43 15.01 -15.33
C SER A 237 -10.99 15.08 -15.84
N ASN A 238 -9.98 14.83 -14.99
CA ASN A 238 -8.56 14.78 -15.38
C ASN A 238 -8.05 13.36 -15.70
N LEU A 239 -8.90 12.34 -15.60
CA LEU A 239 -8.49 10.95 -15.82
C LEU A 239 -8.09 10.74 -17.28
N LYS A 240 -6.88 10.23 -17.47
CA LYS A 240 -6.26 9.90 -18.77
C LYS A 240 -6.21 8.40 -19.00
N GLN A 241 -6.02 7.61 -17.94
CA GLN A 241 -5.94 6.16 -18.02
C GLN A 241 -6.89 5.52 -17.01
N LEU A 242 -7.77 4.66 -17.51
CA LEU A 242 -8.65 3.82 -16.70
C LEU A 242 -8.44 2.37 -17.10
N VAL A 243 -7.85 1.59 -16.19
CA VAL A 243 -7.56 0.17 -16.41
C VAL A 243 -8.42 -0.68 -15.49
N LEU A 244 -9.35 -1.43 -16.09
CA LEU A 244 -10.37 -2.28 -15.48
C LEU A 244 -10.26 -3.74 -15.97
N GLU A 245 -9.17 -4.08 -16.65
CA GLU A 245 -8.85 -5.42 -17.15
C GLU A 245 -9.15 -6.50 -16.09
N LEU A 246 -9.69 -7.66 -16.49
CA LEU A 246 -9.90 -8.82 -15.59
C LEU A 246 -10.74 -8.45 -14.34
N ASN A 247 -11.95 -7.97 -14.58
CA ASN A 247 -12.97 -7.71 -13.57
C ASN A 247 -14.27 -8.48 -13.88
N LYS A 248 -15.38 -8.10 -13.25
CA LYS A 248 -16.71 -8.71 -13.45
C LYS A 248 -17.73 -7.72 -14.01
N LEU A 249 -17.27 -6.70 -14.72
CA LEU A 249 -18.13 -5.63 -15.25
C LEU A 249 -18.95 -6.11 -16.44
N LYS A 250 -20.22 -5.72 -16.48
CA LYS A 250 -21.12 -5.92 -17.63
C LYS A 250 -21.37 -4.64 -18.42
N SER A 251 -21.16 -3.51 -17.77
CA SER A 251 -21.34 -2.15 -18.29
C SER A 251 -20.51 -1.18 -17.47
N LEU A 252 -20.36 0.04 -17.98
CA LEU A 252 -19.85 1.19 -17.23
C LEU A 252 -21.02 2.12 -16.92
N PRO A 253 -20.96 2.92 -15.84
CA PRO A 253 -22.00 3.89 -15.55
C PRO A 253 -22.03 4.95 -16.67
N ASP A 254 -23.24 5.42 -17.01
CA ASP A 254 -23.43 6.35 -18.12
C ASP A 254 -22.51 7.57 -17.99
N THR A 255 -22.28 8.06 -16.77
CA THR A 255 -21.41 9.19 -16.43
C THR A 255 -19.97 9.10 -16.95
N VAL A 256 -19.49 7.93 -17.39
CA VAL A 256 -18.15 7.79 -18.00
C VAL A 256 -17.98 8.65 -19.26
N HIS A 257 -19.06 9.05 -19.94
CA HIS A 257 -18.98 10.03 -21.03
C HIS A 257 -18.37 11.39 -20.61
N ASN A 258 -18.37 11.71 -19.31
CA ASN A 258 -17.79 12.94 -18.77
C ASN A 258 -16.26 12.89 -18.66
N LEU A 259 -15.62 11.73 -18.87
CA LEU A 259 -14.17 11.57 -18.82
C LEU A 259 -13.50 12.08 -20.11
N ILE A 260 -13.71 13.36 -20.40
CA ILE A 260 -13.29 14.01 -21.66
C ILE A 260 -11.77 13.98 -21.91
N ASN A 261 -10.97 13.73 -20.87
CA ASN A 261 -9.52 13.61 -20.97
C ASN A 261 -9.02 12.16 -21.09
N LEU A 262 -9.91 11.18 -21.11
CA LEU A 262 -9.55 9.76 -21.17
C LEU A 262 -8.85 9.46 -22.51
N GLU A 263 -7.64 8.94 -22.42
CA GLU A 263 -6.80 8.55 -23.56
C GLU A 263 -6.76 7.04 -23.73
N LYS A 264 -6.83 6.30 -22.62
CA LYS A 264 -6.81 4.85 -22.58
C LYS A 264 -7.92 4.30 -21.70
N LEU A 265 -8.71 3.40 -22.26
CA LEU A 265 -9.68 2.58 -21.56
C LEU A 265 -9.36 1.11 -21.77
N ASP A 266 -9.02 0.41 -20.70
CA ASP A 266 -8.81 -1.04 -20.72
C ASP A 266 -9.93 -1.72 -19.95
N ILE A 267 -10.82 -2.41 -20.67
CA ILE A 267 -11.93 -3.20 -20.13
C ILE A 267 -11.84 -4.65 -20.59
N ASP A 268 -10.64 -5.10 -20.96
CA ASP A 268 -10.38 -6.48 -21.35
C ASP A 268 -10.75 -7.46 -20.22
N GLY A 269 -11.07 -8.71 -20.55
CA GLY A 269 -11.32 -9.73 -19.52
C GLY A 269 -12.55 -9.47 -18.65
N ASN A 270 -13.63 -8.90 -19.20
CA ASN A 270 -14.86 -8.59 -18.49
C ASN A 270 -16.08 -9.32 -19.12
N TYR A 271 -17.30 -8.88 -18.83
CA TYR A 271 -18.55 -9.46 -19.33
C TYR A 271 -19.35 -8.50 -20.22
N PHE A 272 -18.68 -7.59 -20.93
CA PHE A 272 -19.35 -6.69 -21.88
C PHE A 272 -19.91 -7.48 -23.06
N LYS A 273 -21.15 -7.17 -23.44
CA LYS A 273 -21.80 -7.77 -24.61
C LYS A 273 -21.64 -6.95 -25.88
N ASN A 274 -21.36 -5.66 -25.73
CA ASN A 274 -21.23 -4.68 -26.79
C ASN A 274 -20.09 -3.71 -26.45
N ILE A 275 -19.48 -3.13 -27.49
CA ILE A 275 -18.61 -1.97 -27.33
C ILE A 275 -19.47 -0.80 -26.82
N PRO A 276 -19.10 -0.12 -25.73
CA PRO A 276 -19.87 1.02 -25.24
C PRO A 276 -19.83 2.19 -26.22
N ASN A 277 -21.00 2.63 -26.71
CA ASN A 277 -21.10 3.71 -27.71
C ASN A 277 -20.46 5.03 -27.25
N PHE A 278 -20.45 5.33 -25.95
CA PHE A 278 -19.87 6.56 -25.42
C PHE A 278 -18.38 6.71 -25.77
N VAL A 279 -17.66 5.61 -26.05
CA VAL A 279 -16.25 5.67 -26.45
C VAL A 279 -16.08 6.55 -27.70
N LEU A 280 -17.07 6.54 -28.59
CA LEU A 280 -17.11 7.37 -29.79
C LEU A 280 -17.32 8.85 -29.49
N ASP A 281 -17.79 9.21 -28.29
CA ASP A 281 -17.99 10.59 -27.85
C ASP A 281 -16.79 11.15 -27.07
N LEU A 282 -15.87 10.28 -26.61
CA LEU A 282 -14.69 10.70 -25.84
C LEU A 282 -13.65 11.34 -26.77
N PRO A 283 -13.34 12.65 -26.65
CA PRO A 283 -12.58 13.38 -27.67
C PRO A 283 -11.09 13.01 -27.71
N LYS A 284 -10.52 12.52 -26.60
CA LYS A 284 -9.08 12.20 -26.49
C LYS A 284 -8.75 10.71 -26.50
N ILE A 285 -9.75 9.83 -26.59
CA ILE A 285 -9.52 8.40 -26.54
C ILE A 285 -8.67 7.95 -27.73
N LYS A 286 -7.65 7.15 -27.45
CA LYS A 286 -6.70 6.60 -28.43
C LYS A 286 -6.66 5.09 -28.38
N GLU A 287 -6.87 4.50 -27.21
CA GLU A 287 -6.74 3.06 -26.98
C GLU A 287 -7.97 2.55 -26.23
N LEU A 288 -8.62 1.54 -26.81
CA LEU A 288 -9.68 0.74 -26.18
C LEU A 288 -9.26 -0.73 -26.22
N LYS A 289 -9.07 -1.36 -25.06
CA LYS A 289 -8.89 -2.82 -24.99
C LYS A 289 -10.17 -3.48 -24.49
N ILE A 290 -10.69 -4.47 -25.22
CA ILE A 290 -12.00 -5.09 -24.93
C ILE A 290 -12.08 -6.59 -25.33
N ASP A 291 -10.98 -7.24 -25.69
CA ASP A 291 -11.01 -8.46 -26.51
C ASP A 291 -11.66 -9.66 -25.82
N SER A 292 -11.24 -9.97 -24.60
CA SER A 292 -11.69 -11.06 -23.75
C SER A 292 -13.01 -10.73 -23.02
N ASN A 293 -14.05 -10.40 -23.80
CA ASN A 293 -15.40 -10.11 -23.34
C ASN A 293 -16.45 -11.07 -23.95
N LEU A 294 -17.73 -10.81 -23.70
CA LEU A 294 -18.87 -11.60 -24.22
C LEU A 294 -19.49 -10.94 -25.46
N LEU A 295 -18.67 -10.35 -26.33
CA LEU A 295 -19.12 -9.58 -27.48
C LEU A 295 -19.88 -10.50 -28.45
N GLU A 296 -21.18 -10.23 -28.67
CA GLU A 296 -22.02 -11.09 -29.51
C GLU A 296 -21.65 -10.92 -31.00
N THR A 297 -21.60 -9.67 -31.49
CA THR A 297 -20.99 -9.28 -32.77
C THR A 297 -20.63 -7.79 -32.73
N VAL A 298 -19.48 -7.39 -33.27
CA VAL A 298 -19.16 -5.97 -33.50
C VAL A 298 -19.61 -5.60 -34.91
N SER A 299 -20.54 -4.65 -35.03
CA SER A 299 -21.06 -4.20 -36.33
C SER A 299 -19.96 -3.56 -37.19
N ASP A 300 -20.06 -3.71 -38.52
CA ASP A 300 -19.13 -3.07 -39.46
C ASP A 300 -19.15 -1.53 -39.33
N ASP A 301 -20.29 -0.96 -38.94
CA ASP A 301 -20.41 0.49 -38.68
C ASP A 301 -19.57 0.91 -37.47
N MET A 302 -19.65 0.16 -36.36
CA MET A 302 -18.84 0.42 -35.16
C MET A 302 -17.35 0.31 -35.46
N LYS A 303 -16.93 -0.73 -36.21
CA LYS A 303 -15.52 -0.89 -36.64
C LYS A 303 -15.06 0.31 -37.47
N ARG A 304 -15.84 0.71 -38.48
CA ARG A 304 -15.53 1.90 -39.31
C ARG A 304 -15.43 3.17 -38.48
N GLN A 305 -16.30 3.35 -37.49
CA GLN A 305 -16.27 4.52 -36.61
C GLN A 305 -15.01 4.54 -35.74
N LEU A 306 -14.65 3.41 -35.14
CA LEU A 306 -13.42 3.27 -34.34
C LEU A 306 -12.17 3.52 -35.20
N ASP A 307 -12.10 2.93 -36.39
CA ASP A 307 -11.03 3.14 -37.37
C ASP A 307 -10.92 4.61 -37.80
N SER A 308 -12.06 5.26 -38.10
CA SER A 308 -12.10 6.67 -38.54
C SER A 308 -11.62 7.64 -37.46
N ARG A 309 -11.71 7.23 -36.19
CA ARG A 309 -11.21 7.98 -35.04
C ARG A 309 -9.80 7.57 -34.61
N HIS A 310 -9.17 6.64 -35.33
CA HIS A 310 -7.86 6.07 -34.99
C HIS A 310 -7.80 5.49 -33.57
N ILE A 311 -8.91 4.90 -33.12
CA ILE A 311 -8.98 4.25 -31.81
C ILE A 311 -8.41 2.85 -31.99
N TYR A 312 -7.25 2.60 -31.40
CA TYR A 312 -6.65 1.27 -31.37
C TYR A 312 -7.52 0.34 -30.53
N ILE A 313 -8.02 -0.71 -31.15
CA ILE A 313 -8.66 -1.84 -30.48
C ILE A 313 -7.58 -2.93 -30.37
N GLY A 314 -7.49 -3.60 -29.21
CA GLY A 314 -6.63 -4.76 -29.05
C GLY A 314 -6.88 -5.86 -30.10
N ASP A 315 -5.95 -6.82 -30.17
CA ASP A 315 -5.98 -7.91 -31.16
C ASP A 315 -7.05 -8.97 -30.84
#